data_AF-A0A933VTL6-F1
#
_entry.id   AF-A0A933VTL6-F1
#
_cell.length_a   1.000
_cell.length_b   1.000
_cell.length_c   1.000
_cell.angle_alpha   90.00
_cell.angle_beta   90.00
_cell.angle_gamma   90.00
#
_symmetry.space_group_name_H-M   'P 1'
#
loop_
_entity.id
_entity.type
_entity.pdbx_description
1 polymer ?
#
loop_
_entity_poly.entity_id
_entity_poly.type
_entity_poly.pdbx_seq_one_letter_code
_entity_poly.pdbx_strand_id
1 'polypeptide(L)' 'MLAAELRTPLGDLELDVALEVPAGTCLALAGPSGAGKTSVLRAIAGLLRPVHGVVRCGEETWL' A
#
# COMPACT_ATOMS: atom_id res chain seq x y z
N MET A 1 13.00 6.22 -1.93
CA MET A 1 12.22 5.26 -2.73
C MET A 1 11.24 4.59 -1.79
N LEU A 2 9.97 4.49 -2.16
CA LEU A 2 8.97 3.72 -1.42
C LEU A 2 8.65 2.47 -2.25
N ALA A 3 8.63 1.30 -1.62
CA ALA A 3 8.15 0.07 -2.24
C ALA A 3 7.17 -0.62 -1.29
N ALA A 4 6.06 -1.13 -1.82
CA ALA A 4 5.05 -1.81 -1.02
C ALA A 4 4.48 -3.00 -1.79
N GLU A 5 4.46 -4.16 -1.13
CA GLU A 5 3.71 -5.35 -1.53
C GLU A 5 2.72 -5.65 -0.42
N LEU A 6 1.42 -5.69 -0.70
CA LEU A 6 0.38 -5.80 0.32
C LEU A 6 -0.72 -6.74 -0.17
N ARG A 7 -1.08 -7.72 0.68
CA ARG A 7 -2.21 -8.61 0.47
C ARG A 7 -3.07 -8.73 1.72
N THR A 8 -4.34 -8.39 1.60
CA THR A 8 -5.32 -8.53 2.69
C THR A 8 -6.76 -8.48 2.18
N PRO A 9 -7.67 -9.32 2.71
CA PRO A 9 -9.10 -9.14 2.48
C PRO A 9 -9.61 -7.88 3.20
N LEU A 10 -10.62 -7.23 2.60
CA LEU A 10 -11.28 -6.01 3.07
C LEU A 10 -12.80 -6.11 2.80
N GLY A 11 -13.51 -6.93 3.58
CA GLY A 11 -14.90 -7.27 3.28
C GLY A 11 -14.98 -8.05 1.97
N ASP A 12 -15.74 -7.55 1.00
CA ASP A 12 -15.91 -8.18 -0.32
C ASP A 12 -14.77 -7.87 -1.31
N LEU A 13 -13.79 -7.05 -0.91
CA LEU A 13 -12.62 -6.71 -1.72
C LEU A 13 -11.40 -7.53 -1.28
N GLU A 14 -10.72 -8.15 -2.23
CA GLU A 14 -9.38 -8.67 -2.02
C GLU A 14 -8.34 -7.64 -2.47
N LEU A 15 -7.62 -7.06 -1.50
CA LEU A 15 -6.53 -6.13 -1.82
C LEU A 15 -5.28 -6.94 -2.13
N ASP A 16 -4.80 -6.83 -3.36
CA ASP A 16 -3.49 -7.32 -3.81
C ASP A 16 -2.81 -6.19 -4.60
N VAL A 17 -1.78 -5.58 -4.02
CA VAL A 17 -1.09 -4.46 -4.65
C VAL A 17 0.42 -4.61 -4.50
N ALA A 18 1.12 -4.33 -5.59
CA ALA A 18 2.56 -4.11 -5.63
C ALA A 18 2.82 -2.75 -6.29
N LEU A 19 3.58 -1.89 -5.63
CA LEU A 19 3.92 -0.57 -6.17
C LEU A 19 5.32 -0.14 -5.74
N GLU A 20 5.92 0.68 -6.60
CA GLU A 20 7.18 1.37 -6.35
C GLU A 20 7.03 2.85 -6.68
N VAL A 21 7.51 3.72 -5.79
CA VAL A 21 7.53 5.17 -5.95
C VAL A 21 8.98 5.66 -5.84
N PRO A 22 9.61 6.09 -6.95
CA PRO A 22 10.95 6.65 -6.94
C PRO A 22 11.05 7.91 -6.07
N ALA A 23 12.24 8.17 -5.53
CA ALA A 23 12.48 9.40 -4.77
C ALA A 23 12.28 10.64 -5.66
N GLY A 24 11.68 11.69 -5.12
CA GLY A 24 11.40 12.93 -5.86
C GLY A 24 10.21 12.84 -6.83
N THR A 25 9.45 11.76 -6.82
CA THR A 25 8.25 11.61 -7.65
C THR A 25 6.97 11.64 -6.82
N CYS A 26 5.84 11.91 -7.48
CA CYS A 26 4.51 11.82 -6.91
C CYS A 26 3.70 10.81 -7.71
N LEU A 27 3.32 9.70 -7.06
CA LEU A 27 2.42 8.70 -7.64
C LEU A 27 0.99 8.96 -7.14
N ALA A 28 0.05 9.07 -8.06
CA ALA A 28 -1.37 9.19 -7.74
C ALA A 28 -2.07 7.82 -7.83
N LEU A 29 -2.77 7.43 -6.76
CA LEU A 29 -3.64 6.25 -6.75
C LEU A 29 -5.09 6.67 -7.01
N ALA A 30 -5.61 6.34 -8.19
CA ALA A 30 -6.95 6.73 -8.63
C ALA A 30 -7.85 5.49 -8.87
N GLY A 31 -9.17 5.68 -8.76
CA GLY A 31 -10.15 4.60 -8.92
C GLY A 31 -11.49 4.91 -8.23
N PRO A 32 -12.56 4.16 -8.52
CA PRO A 32 -13.90 4.41 -7.98
C PRO A 32 -13.95 4.30 -6.45
N SER A 33 -15.03 4.81 -5.84
CA SER A 33 -15.28 4.61 -4.41
C SER A 33 -15.31 3.11 -4.09
N GLY A 34 -14.74 2.72 -2.95
CA GLY A 34 -14.65 1.30 -2.54
C GLY A 34 -13.47 0.50 -3.13
N ALA A 35 -12.72 1.02 -4.11
CA ALA A 35 -11.60 0.30 -4.74
C ALA A 35 -10.34 0.09 -3.86
N GLY A 36 -10.42 0.28 -2.54
CA GLY A 36 -9.30 0.01 -1.62
C GLY A 36 -8.22 1.08 -1.50
N LYS A 37 -8.33 2.22 -2.20
CA LYS A 37 -7.29 3.29 -2.21
C LYS A 37 -6.86 3.76 -0.81
N THR A 38 -7.83 4.12 0.04
CA THR A 38 -7.55 4.54 1.43
C THR A 38 -6.91 3.42 2.23
N SER A 39 -7.28 2.17 1.96
CA SER A 39 -6.71 1.01 2.64
C SER A 39 -5.26 0.75 2.25
N VAL A 40 -4.90 0.91 0.97
CA VAL A 40 -3.49 0.90 0.51
C VAL A 40 -2.68 1.96 1.25
N LEU A 41 -3.17 3.21 1.27
CA LEU A 41 -2.45 4.31 1.95
C LEU A 41 -2.33 4.08 3.45
N ARG A 42 -3.39 3.58 4.11
CA ARG A 42 -3.35 3.22 5.54
C ARG A 42 -2.37 2.08 5.81
N ALA A 43 -2.28 1.08 4.93
CA ALA A 43 -1.36 -0.03 5.09
C ALA A 43 0.10 0.42 4.98
N ILE A 44 0.41 1.25 3.98
CA ILE A 44 1.73 1.87 3.83
C ILE A 44 2.09 2.71 5.05
N ALA A 45 1.13 3.47 5.61
CA ALA A 45 1.33 4.30 6.79
C ALA A 45 1.34 3.53 8.13
N GLY A 46 1.22 2.19 8.11
CA GLY A 46 1.17 1.37 9.33
C GLY A 46 -0.15 1.47 10.12
N LEU A 47 -1.18 2.11 9.57
CA LEU A 47 -2.50 2.28 10.19
C LEU A 47 -3.46 1.12 9.89
N LEU A 48 -3.08 0.24 8.96
CA LEU A 48 -3.80 -0.99 8.63
C LEU A 48 -2.77 -2.10 8.49
N ARG A 49 -2.88 -3.17 9.28
CA ARG A 49 -1.95 -4.30 9.19
C ARG A 49 -2.50 -5.33 8.19
N PRO A 50 -1.86 -5.54 7.02
CA PRO A 50 -2.31 -6.56 6.08
C PRO A 50 -1.98 -7.97 6.59
N VAL A 51 -2.62 -8.99 6.02
CA VAL A 51 -2.32 -10.41 6.30
C VAL A 51 -0.90 -10.75 5.83
N HIS A 52 -0.52 -10.25 4.66
CA HIS A 52 0.85 -10.25 4.17
C HIS A 52 1.21 -8.85 3.71
N GLY A 53 2.37 -8.34 4.12
CA GLY A 53 2.86 -7.10 3.55
C GLY A 53 4.31 -6.85 3.86
N VAL A 54 4.98 -6.18 2.93
CA VAL A 54 6.30 -5.60 3.09
C VAL A 54 6.21 -4.15 2.65
N VAL A 55 6.66 -3.23 3.51
CA VAL A 55 6.77 -1.80 3.16
C VAL A 55 8.19 -1.34 3.41
N ARG A 56 8.85 -0.82 2.37
CA ARG A 56 10.19 -0.27 2.44
C ARG A 56 10.19 1.21 2.10
N CYS A 57 10.82 2.03 2.93
CA CYS A 57 10.99 3.45 2.69
C CYS A 57 12.47 3.81 2.83
N GLY A 58 13.12 4.08 1.70
CA GLY A 58 14.58 4.21 1.66
C GLY A 58 15.23 2.88 2.03
N GLU A 59 16.09 2.92 3.06
CA GLU A 59 16.81 1.74 3.57
C GLU A 59 16.05 1.03 4.71
N GLU A 60 14.95 1.62 5.18
CA GLU A 60 14.18 1.09 6.29
C GLU A 60 13.05 0.19 5.82
N THR A 61 12.81 -0.89 6.58
CA THR A 61 11.60 -1.73 6.45
C THR A 61 10.62 -1.34 7.54
N TRP A 62 9.46 -0.83 7.14
CA TRP A 62 8.40 -0.36 8.05
C TRP A 62 7.40 -1.44 8.43
N LEU A 63 7.20 -2.43 7.55
CA LEU A 63 6.32 -3.58 7.74
C LEU A 63 7.00 -4.82 7.18
#